data_AF-V5IIE6-F1
#
_entry.id   AF-V5IIE6-F1
#
_cell.length_a   1.000
_cell.length_b   1.000
_cell.length_c   1.000
_cell.angle_alpha   90.00
_cell.angle_beta   90.00
_cell.angle_gamma   90.00
#
_symmetry.space_group_name_H-M   'P 1'
#
loop_
_entity.id
_entity.type
_entity.pdbx_description
1 polymer ?
#
loop_
_entity_poly.entity_id
_entity_poly.type
_entity_poly.pdbx_seq_one_letter_code
_entity_poly.pdbx_strand_id
1 'polypeptide(L)'
;RIGVWAAIWIGILAFLVIDSLNDPRRLVSVAGAMVLIFLGYVFSKYRQEINWYQVMWAVLLQFLLGLIVLRWPLGREALQCFGDKVKSFLDFTFAGSTFVFGYLAKGFNLTEALGDLVKPQSANASLQNVTEVAPPSIQNLPPVFVFQALPVIFFFSFIVSILYFYGIMQWLVLRVGSFLQLTIGTTVCESMTAAANIFLGMTEAPLVIRPFLPIMTMSELHTVMTGGFATIAGSVMAAYIGFGVSPSHLLTASIMSAPAALAFSKLLYPEVEESKTNLGNIVMPKSEEKNVLVSQRS
;
A
#
# COMPACT_ATOMS: atom_id res chain seq x y z
N ARG A 1 25.19 8.52 -23.14
CA ARG A 1 23.99 8.34 -22.29
C ARG A 1 23.10 7.20 -22.79
N ILE A 2 22.65 7.20 -24.05
CA ILE A 2 21.82 6.12 -24.64
C ILE A 2 22.50 4.73 -24.55
N GLY A 3 23.80 4.63 -24.80
CA GLY A 3 24.52 3.36 -24.71
C GLY A 3 24.55 2.73 -23.30
N VAL A 4 24.57 3.55 -22.24
CA VAL A 4 24.52 3.05 -20.85
C VAL A 4 23.13 2.48 -20.54
N TRP A 5 22.10 3.18 -20.99
CA TRP A 5 20.71 2.72 -20.86
C TRP A 5 20.45 1.41 -21.59
N ALA A 6 20.92 1.31 -22.84
CA ALA A 6 20.83 0.08 -23.60
C ALA A 6 21.55 -1.07 -22.89
N ALA A 7 22.75 -0.84 -22.36
CA ALA A 7 23.50 -1.86 -21.63
C ALA A 7 22.77 -2.34 -20.36
N ILE A 8 22.16 -1.43 -19.59
CA ILE A 8 21.38 -1.78 -18.39
C ILE A 8 20.19 -2.67 -18.75
N TRP A 9 19.39 -2.26 -19.75
CA TRP A 9 18.21 -3.02 -20.16
C TRP A 9 18.57 -4.36 -20.81
N ILE A 10 19.64 -4.42 -21.60
CA ILE A 10 20.17 -5.67 -22.14
C ILE A 10 20.63 -6.58 -21.02
N GLY A 11 21.32 -6.05 -20.00
CA GLY A 11 21.75 -6.80 -18.83
C GLY A 11 20.57 -7.37 -18.03
N ILE A 12 19.50 -6.59 -17.85
CA ILE A 12 18.26 -7.04 -17.20
C ILE A 12 17.59 -8.13 -18.03
N LEU A 13 17.47 -7.93 -19.34
CA LEU A 13 16.90 -8.92 -20.23
C LEU A 13 17.69 -10.22 -20.20
N ALA A 14 19.03 -10.15 -20.25
CA ALA A 14 19.90 -11.31 -20.13
C ALA A 14 19.74 -12.01 -18.77
N PHE A 15 19.72 -11.26 -17.67
CA PHE A 15 19.47 -11.79 -16.34
C PHE A 15 18.11 -12.50 -16.25
N LEU A 16 17.05 -11.90 -16.80
CA LEU A 16 15.71 -12.48 -16.82
C LEU A 16 15.64 -13.76 -17.65
N VAL A 17 16.29 -13.78 -18.81
CA VAL A 17 16.36 -14.98 -19.66
C VAL A 17 17.09 -16.09 -18.91
N ILE A 18 18.25 -15.80 -18.29
CA ILE A 18 19.03 -16.78 -17.52
C ILE A 18 18.22 -17.31 -16.33
N ASP A 19 17.57 -16.45 -15.55
CA ASP A 19 16.74 -16.88 -14.41
C ASP A 19 15.50 -17.67 -14.85
N SER A 20 15.02 -17.45 -16.07
CA SER A 20 13.83 -18.12 -16.62
C SER A 20 14.14 -19.39 -17.42
N LEU A 21 15.42 -19.78 -17.58
CA LEU A 21 15.80 -20.98 -18.33
C LEU A 21 15.13 -22.25 -17.80
N ASN A 22 14.88 -22.31 -16.48
CA ASN A 22 14.30 -23.47 -15.81
C ASN A 22 12.76 -23.45 -15.78
N ASP A 23 12.12 -22.30 -15.96
CA ASP A 23 10.66 -22.17 -15.88
C ASP A 23 10.13 -21.16 -16.92
N PRO A 24 9.70 -21.66 -18.10
CA PRO A 24 9.22 -20.82 -19.20
C PRO A 24 8.02 -19.95 -18.84
N ARG A 25 7.28 -20.27 -17.76
CA ARG A 25 6.14 -19.47 -17.31
C ARG A 25 6.57 -18.07 -16.87
N ARG A 26 7.81 -17.88 -16.41
CA ARG A 26 8.33 -16.56 -16.00
C ARG A 26 8.49 -15.60 -17.19
N LEU A 27 8.75 -16.12 -18.38
CA LEU A 27 8.81 -15.31 -19.62
C LEU A 27 7.45 -14.69 -19.95
N VAL A 28 6.35 -15.34 -19.57
CA VAL A 28 4.99 -14.79 -19.76
C VAL A 28 4.81 -13.52 -18.93
N SER A 29 5.36 -13.44 -17.72
CA SER A 29 5.31 -12.21 -16.91
C SER A 29 6.08 -11.05 -17.55
N VAL A 30 7.24 -11.33 -18.17
CA VAL A 30 8.02 -10.33 -18.92
C VAL A 30 7.24 -9.85 -20.15
N ALA A 31 6.66 -10.79 -20.90
CA ALA A 31 5.79 -10.46 -22.04
C ALA A 31 4.58 -9.63 -21.60
N GLY A 32 3.95 -9.98 -20.48
CA GLY A 32 2.84 -9.22 -19.88
C GLY A 32 3.22 -7.79 -19.54
N ALA A 33 4.39 -7.57 -18.92
CA ALA A 33 4.89 -6.22 -18.63
C ALA A 33 5.12 -5.40 -19.92
N MET A 34 5.69 -6.01 -20.96
CA MET A 34 5.85 -5.36 -22.28
C MET A 34 4.51 -5.01 -22.91
N VAL A 35 3.52 -5.90 -22.82
CA VAL A 35 2.16 -5.65 -23.31
C VAL A 35 1.50 -4.49 -22.55
N LEU A 36 1.65 -4.40 -21.23
CA LEU A 36 1.09 -3.28 -20.46
C LEU A 36 1.73 -1.95 -20.84
N ILE A 37 3.05 -1.90 -21.02
CA ILE A 37 3.75 -0.69 -21.50
C ILE A 37 3.31 -0.35 -22.93
N PHE A 38 3.18 -1.34 -23.81
CA PHE A 38 2.70 -1.12 -25.17
C PHE A 38 1.27 -0.57 -25.18
N LEU A 39 0.38 -1.13 -24.35
CA LEU A 39 -0.99 -0.68 -24.20
C LEU A 39 -1.05 0.77 -23.68
N GLY A 40 -0.22 1.09 -22.69
CA GLY A 40 -0.07 2.45 -22.18
C GLY A 40 0.42 3.43 -23.26
N TYR A 41 1.36 3.01 -24.11
CA TYR A 41 1.82 3.82 -25.25
C TYR A 41 0.70 4.04 -26.29
N VAL A 42 -0.06 2.99 -26.63
CA VAL A 42 -1.17 3.08 -27.59
C VAL A 42 -2.27 4.00 -27.09
N PHE A 43 -2.64 3.92 -25.81
CA PHE A 43 -3.67 4.77 -25.21
C PHE A 43 -3.15 6.11 -24.68
N SER A 44 -1.86 6.41 -24.84
CA SER A 44 -1.29 7.68 -24.41
C SER A 44 -1.85 8.85 -25.21
N LYS A 45 -2.19 9.94 -24.49
CA LYS A 45 -2.76 11.15 -25.08
C LYS A 45 -1.75 11.93 -25.94
N TYR A 46 -0.49 12.01 -25.50
CA TYR A 46 0.56 12.79 -26.16
C TYR A 46 1.80 11.92 -26.43
N ARG A 47 1.67 10.95 -27.35
CA ARG A 47 2.69 9.90 -27.60
C ARG A 47 4.09 10.40 -27.95
N GLN A 48 4.21 11.60 -28.53
CA GLN A 48 5.50 12.19 -28.93
C GLN A 48 6.21 12.88 -27.76
N GLU A 49 5.46 13.28 -26.72
CA GLU A 49 5.97 14.00 -25.55
C GLU A 49 6.34 13.05 -24.39
N ILE A 50 6.29 11.74 -24.63
CA ILE A 50 6.62 10.75 -23.60
C ILE A 50 8.11 10.85 -23.27
N ASN A 51 8.40 11.27 -22.04
CA ASN A 51 9.76 11.24 -21.51
C ASN A 51 10.13 9.81 -21.10
N TRP A 52 10.67 9.04 -22.06
CA TRP A 52 11.08 7.64 -21.85
C TRP A 52 12.11 7.45 -20.73
N TYR A 53 12.89 8.48 -20.39
CA TYR A 53 13.80 8.41 -19.24
C TYR A 53 13.02 8.21 -17.93
N GLN A 54 11.92 8.96 -17.71
CA GLN A 54 11.08 8.84 -16.52
C GLN A 54 10.42 7.47 -16.44
N VAL A 55 9.79 7.03 -17.54
CA VAL A 55 9.09 5.74 -17.60
C VAL A 55 10.05 4.58 -17.36
N MET A 56 11.22 4.58 -18.00
CA MET A 56 12.21 3.51 -17.87
C MET A 56 12.88 3.50 -16.50
N TRP A 57 13.23 4.65 -15.91
CA TRP A 57 13.74 4.68 -14.54
C TRP A 57 12.73 4.15 -13.54
N ALA A 58 11.46 4.50 -13.70
CA ALA A 58 10.41 4.09 -12.79
C ALA A 58 10.17 2.57 -12.86
N VAL A 59 10.09 1.99 -14.06
CA VAL A 59 10.01 0.52 -14.24
C VAL A 59 11.27 -0.17 -13.72
N LEU A 60 12.45 0.41 -13.96
CA LEU A 60 13.71 -0.11 -13.43
C LEU A 60 13.73 -0.10 -11.90
N LEU A 61 13.28 0.99 -11.28
CA LEU A 61 13.23 1.12 -9.83
C LEU A 61 12.25 0.11 -9.22
N GLN A 62 11.07 -0.06 -9.81
CA GLN A 62 10.12 -1.10 -9.42
C GLN A 62 10.75 -2.50 -9.52
N PHE A 63 11.45 -2.80 -10.62
CA PHE A 63 12.12 -4.09 -10.82
C PHE A 63 13.23 -4.33 -9.78
N LEU A 64 14.07 -3.33 -9.53
CA LEU A 64 15.15 -3.41 -8.52
C LEU A 64 14.58 -3.59 -7.11
N LEU A 65 13.52 -2.87 -6.75
CA LEU A 65 12.82 -3.06 -5.48
C LEU A 65 12.26 -4.49 -5.38
N GLY A 66 11.66 -5.01 -6.45
CA GLY A 66 11.20 -6.39 -6.52
C GLY A 66 12.33 -7.40 -6.32
N LEU A 67 13.51 -7.19 -6.92
CA LEU A 67 14.67 -8.06 -6.71
C LEU A 67 15.18 -8.00 -5.27
N ILE A 68 15.30 -6.80 -4.70
CA ILE A 68 15.77 -6.61 -3.32
C ILE A 68 14.78 -7.26 -2.35
N VAL A 69 13.49 -7.06 -2.52
CA VAL A 69 12.49 -7.47 -1.53
C VAL A 69 12.07 -8.93 -1.70
N LEU A 70 11.93 -9.43 -2.94
CA LEU A 70 11.42 -10.78 -3.21
C LEU A 70 12.53 -11.80 -3.49
N ARG A 71 13.63 -11.40 -4.14
CA ARG A 71 14.70 -12.35 -4.54
C ARG A 71 15.83 -12.43 -3.52
N TRP A 72 16.21 -11.32 -2.90
CA TRP A 72 17.30 -11.28 -1.93
C TRP A 72 16.86 -11.80 -0.55
N PRO A 73 17.63 -12.71 0.09
CA PRO A 73 17.22 -13.33 1.36
C PRO A 73 17.08 -12.31 2.50
N LEU A 74 18.05 -11.41 2.67
CA LEU A 74 17.98 -10.36 3.69
C LEU A 74 16.78 -9.41 3.47
N GLY A 75 16.40 -9.17 2.21
CA GLY A 75 15.26 -8.30 1.90
C GLY A 75 13.94 -8.97 2.23
N ARG A 76 13.79 -10.26 1.94
CA ARG A 76 12.63 -11.06 2.36
C ARG A 76 12.51 -11.09 3.89
N GLU A 77 13.60 -11.38 4.59
CA GLU A 77 13.61 -11.43 6.06
C GLU A 77 13.28 -10.07 6.68
N ALA A 78 13.87 -8.99 6.17
CA ALA A 78 13.58 -7.63 6.64
C ALA A 78 12.11 -7.27 6.44
N LEU A 79 11.54 -7.60 5.28
CA LEU A 79 10.15 -7.30 5.00
C LEU A 79 9.18 -8.20 5.77
N GLN A 80 9.54 -9.46 5.99
CA GLN A 80 8.76 -10.37 6.80
C GLN A 80 8.73 -9.90 8.25
N CYS A 81 9.88 -9.51 8.81
CA CYS A 81 9.97 -8.89 10.13
C CYS A 81 9.07 -7.64 10.24
N PHE A 82 9.12 -6.75 9.23
CA PHE A 82 8.25 -5.57 9.23
C PHE A 82 6.77 -5.95 9.11
N GLY A 83 6.43 -6.91 8.25
CA GLY A 83 5.08 -7.44 8.11
C GLY A 83 4.54 -8.05 9.41
N ASP A 84 5.38 -8.76 10.16
CA ASP A 84 5.04 -9.32 11.47
C ASP A 84 4.81 -8.22 12.51
N LYS A 85 5.58 -7.13 12.48
CA LYS A 85 5.32 -5.95 13.33
C LYS A 85 3.99 -5.28 13.00
N VAL A 86 3.67 -5.14 11.71
CA VAL A 86 2.35 -4.65 11.28
C VAL A 86 1.26 -5.59 11.80
N LYS A 87 1.41 -6.91 11.65
CA LYS A 87 0.45 -7.89 12.16
C LYS A 87 0.25 -7.77 13.68
N SER A 88 1.32 -7.75 14.46
CA SER A 88 1.23 -7.59 15.93
C SER A 88 0.51 -6.30 16.32
N PHE A 89 0.72 -5.22 15.58
CA PHE A 89 0.01 -3.97 15.80
C PHE A 89 -1.49 -4.09 15.48
N LEU A 90 -1.86 -4.84 14.45
CA LEU A 90 -3.27 -5.14 14.15
C LEU A 90 -3.92 -6.06 15.19
N ASP A 91 -3.16 -6.98 15.78
CA ASP A 91 -3.65 -7.87 16.85
C ASP A 91 -4.10 -7.07 18.08
N PHE A 92 -3.42 -5.96 18.42
CA PHE A 92 -3.90 -5.03 19.46
C PHE A 92 -5.25 -4.41 19.12
N THR A 93 -5.51 -4.19 17.84
CA THR A 93 -6.78 -3.63 17.40
C THR A 93 -7.90 -4.65 17.44
N PHE A 94 -7.62 -5.92 17.09
CA PHE A 94 -8.58 -7.00 17.24
C PHE A 94 -8.98 -7.22 18.71
N ALA A 95 -8.04 -7.07 19.65
CA ALA A 95 -8.36 -7.09 21.08
C ALA A 95 -9.32 -5.94 21.46
N GLY A 96 -9.08 -4.72 20.97
CA GLY A 96 -9.96 -3.57 21.18
C GLY A 96 -11.35 -3.76 20.57
N SER A 97 -11.44 -4.30 19.35
CA SER A 97 -12.71 -4.62 18.71
C SER A 97 -13.49 -5.68 19.49
N THR A 98 -12.82 -6.73 19.95
CA THR A 98 -13.45 -7.77 20.79
C THR A 98 -13.95 -7.22 22.11
N PHE A 99 -13.23 -6.26 22.71
CA PHE A 99 -13.69 -5.56 23.91
C PHE A 99 -14.97 -4.74 23.68
N VAL A 100 -15.08 -4.05 22.54
CA VAL A 100 -16.24 -3.19 22.22
C VAL A 100 -17.44 -3.99 21.70
N PHE A 101 -17.22 -4.98 20.83
CA PHE A 101 -18.26 -5.67 20.07
C PHE A 101 -18.46 -7.15 20.45
N GLY A 102 -17.63 -7.71 21.33
CA GLY A 102 -17.77 -9.07 21.84
C GLY A 102 -17.84 -10.14 20.73
N TYR A 103 -18.87 -11.00 20.81
CA TYR A 103 -19.10 -12.10 19.87
C TYR A 103 -19.31 -11.66 18.41
N LEU A 104 -19.70 -10.39 18.17
CA LEU A 104 -19.84 -9.89 16.80
C LEU A 104 -18.49 -9.74 16.08
N ALA A 105 -17.42 -9.43 16.82
CA ALA A 105 -16.07 -9.30 16.30
C ALA A 105 -15.24 -10.58 16.41
N LYS A 106 -15.45 -11.38 17.47
CA LYS A 106 -14.74 -12.66 17.68
C LYS A 106 -15.32 -13.81 16.85
N GLY A 107 -16.59 -13.71 16.45
CA GLY A 107 -17.38 -14.85 15.98
C GLY A 107 -18.06 -15.54 17.15
N PHE A 108 -19.14 -16.25 16.86
CA PHE A 108 -19.90 -16.97 17.88
C PHE A 108 -19.57 -18.45 17.81
N ASN A 109 -19.06 -18.99 18.92
CA ASN A 109 -18.89 -20.42 19.12
C ASN A 109 -19.80 -20.86 20.27
N LEU A 110 -20.74 -21.76 19.97
CA LEU A 110 -21.76 -22.19 20.91
C LEU A 110 -21.17 -22.91 22.13
N THR A 111 -20.06 -23.64 21.97
CA THR A 111 -19.42 -24.35 23.09
C THR A 111 -18.73 -23.40 24.06
N GLU A 112 -18.08 -22.35 23.55
CA GLU A 112 -17.49 -21.29 24.39
C GLU A 112 -18.59 -20.48 25.10
N ALA A 113 -19.63 -20.08 24.38
CA ALA A 113 -20.73 -19.29 24.94
C ALA A 113 -21.49 -20.04 26.05
N LEU A 114 -21.70 -21.35 25.89
CA LEU A 114 -22.32 -22.18 26.93
C LEU A 114 -21.34 -22.48 28.08
N GLY A 115 -20.04 -22.58 27.81
CA GLY A 115 -19.00 -22.75 28.82
C GLY A 115 -18.90 -21.56 29.79
N ASP A 116 -19.06 -20.33 29.31
CA ASP A 116 -19.09 -19.12 30.15
C ASP A 116 -20.35 -19.04 31.04
N LEU A 117 -21.45 -19.68 30.62
CA LEU A 117 -22.72 -19.69 31.36
C LEU A 117 -22.85 -20.87 32.33
N VAL A 118 -22.09 -21.95 32.14
CA VAL A 118 -22.13 -23.17 32.96
C VAL A 118 -20.91 -23.25 33.87
N LYS A 119 -21.08 -23.01 35.17
CA LYS A 119 -20.01 -23.16 36.18
C LYS A 119 -19.41 -24.59 36.17
N PRO A 120 -18.08 -24.73 36.38
CA PRO A 120 -17.30 -25.93 36.02
C PRO A 120 -17.56 -27.21 36.83
N GLN A 121 -18.48 -27.22 37.80
CA GLN A 121 -18.65 -28.37 38.70
C GLN A 121 -19.54 -29.50 38.16
N SER A 122 -20.20 -29.35 37.00
CA SER A 122 -21.09 -30.37 36.43
C SER A 122 -21.13 -30.38 34.89
N ALA A 123 -20.07 -29.91 34.23
CA ALA A 123 -20.11 -29.54 32.81
C ALA A 123 -19.89 -30.72 31.83
N ASN A 124 -19.24 -31.81 32.26
CA ASN A 124 -18.67 -32.76 31.30
C ASN A 124 -19.71 -33.71 30.67
N ALA A 125 -20.85 -33.96 31.32
CA ALA A 125 -21.89 -34.88 30.84
C ALA A 125 -23.08 -34.16 30.16
N SER A 126 -23.27 -32.87 30.40
CA SER A 126 -24.39 -32.07 29.87
C SER A 126 -24.03 -31.25 28.63
N LEU A 127 -22.76 -30.88 28.43
CA LEU A 127 -22.34 -30.14 27.23
C LEU A 127 -22.41 -30.99 25.95
N GLN A 128 -22.09 -32.30 26.03
CA GLN A 128 -22.09 -33.21 24.87
C GLN A 128 -23.50 -33.36 24.27
N ASN A 129 -24.54 -33.39 25.12
CA ASN A 129 -25.92 -33.56 24.68
C ASN A 129 -26.51 -32.30 24.02
N VAL A 130 -25.99 -31.10 24.29
CA VAL A 130 -26.50 -29.84 23.71
C VAL A 130 -25.88 -29.56 22.34
N THR A 131 -24.62 -29.94 22.14
CA THR A 131 -23.96 -29.86 20.82
C THR A 131 -24.55 -30.80 19.78
N GLU A 132 -25.23 -31.88 20.20
CA GLU A 132 -25.93 -32.80 19.28
C GLU A 132 -27.31 -32.27 18.82
N VAL A 133 -27.93 -31.35 19.56
CA VAL A 133 -29.29 -30.85 19.26
C VAL A 133 -29.28 -29.60 18.38
N ALA A 134 -28.19 -28.81 18.37
CA ALA A 134 -28.08 -27.60 17.58
C ALA A 134 -27.65 -27.89 16.12
N PRO A 135 -28.34 -27.38 15.09
CA PRO A 135 -27.91 -27.54 13.70
C PRO A 135 -26.51 -26.96 13.48
N PRO A 136 -25.68 -27.57 12.60
CA PRO A 136 -24.27 -27.20 12.42
C PRO A 136 -24.08 -25.74 11.96
N SER A 137 -25.11 -25.09 11.43
CA SER A 137 -25.11 -23.68 11.05
C SER A 137 -25.06 -22.70 12.23
N ILE A 138 -25.46 -23.09 13.45
CA ILE A 138 -25.51 -22.20 14.63
C ILE A 138 -24.29 -22.43 15.54
N GLN A 139 -23.61 -23.58 15.43
CA GLN A 139 -22.52 -23.94 16.32
C GLN A 139 -21.29 -23.03 16.18
N ASN A 140 -20.98 -22.62 14.95
CA ASN A 140 -19.86 -21.74 14.63
C ASN A 140 -20.31 -20.69 13.61
N LEU A 141 -20.60 -19.47 14.07
CA LEU A 141 -20.85 -18.35 13.19
C LEU A 141 -19.56 -17.55 13.02
N PRO A 142 -19.13 -17.27 11.77
CA PRO A 142 -17.97 -16.46 11.53
C PRO A 142 -18.17 -15.04 12.07
N PRO A 143 -17.07 -14.33 12.42
CA PRO A 143 -17.16 -12.93 12.80
C PRO A 143 -17.79 -12.10 11.69
N VAL A 144 -18.58 -11.11 12.09
CA VAL A 144 -19.20 -10.20 11.12
C VAL A 144 -18.14 -9.19 10.68
N PHE A 145 -17.81 -9.23 9.38
CA PHE A 145 -16.73 -8.45 8.78
C PHE A 145 -16.70 -6.97 9.23
N VAL A 146 -17.85 -6.32 9.30
CA VAL A 146 -17.97 -4.90 9.66
C VAL A 146 -17.40 -4.61 11.05
N PHE A 147 -17.70 -5.44 12.05
CA PHE A 147 -17.23 -5.25 13.42
C PHE A 147 -15.76 -5.65 13.58
N GLN A 148 -15.25 -6.49 12.68
CA GLN A 148 -13.83 -6.86 12.66
C GLN A 148 -12.97 -5.81 11.94
N ALA A 149 -13.41 -5.28 10.80
CA ALA A 149 -12.59 -4.45 9.92
C ALA A 149 -12.70 -2.94 10.18
N LEU A 150 -13.88 -2.41 10.50
CA LEU A 150 -14.04 -0.96 10.73
C LEU A 150 -13.17 -0.45 11.89
N PRO A 151 -13.12 -1.10 13.07
CA PRO A 151 -12.28 -0.61 14.17
C PRO A 151 -10.81 -0.57 13.81
N VAL A 152 -10.38 -1.52 12.98
CA VAL A 152 -9.00 -1.60 12.47
C VAL A 152 -8.68 -0.43 11.55
N ILE A 153 -9.61 -0.08 10.65
CA ILE A 153 -9.50 1.10 9.79
C ILE A 153 -9.41 2.37 10.64
N PHE A 154 -10.31 2.56 11.61
CA PHE A 154 -10.33 3.75 12.48
C PHE A 154 -9.05 3.88 13.31
N PHE A 155 -8.58 2.79 13.92
CA PHE A 155 -7.35 2.80 14.70
C PHE A 155 -6.11 3.09 13.86
N PHE A 156 -6.03 2.53 12.65
CA PHE A 156 -4.93 2.81 11.74
C PHE A 156 -4.92 4.29 11.32
N SER A 157 -6.08 4.84 10.94
CA SER A 157 -6.22 6.27 10.61
C SER A 157 -5.86 7.17 11.79
N PHE A 158 -6.24 6.80 13.02
CA PHE A 158 -5.84 7.51 14.25
C PHE A 158 -4.32 7.57 14.42
N ILE A 159 -3.63 6.45 14.21
CA ILE A 159 -2.17 6.36 14.35
C ILE A 159 -1.47 7.14 13.24
N VAL A 160 -1.94 7.03 12.00
CA VAL A 160 -1.46 7.85 10.89
C VAL A 160 -1.59 9.34 11.22
N SER A 161 -2.74 9.76 11.75
CA SER A 161 -2.98 11.15 12.18
C SER A 161 -1.99 11.59 13.26
N ILE A 162 -1.69 10.73 14.23
CA ILE A 162 -0.65 10.99 15.24
C ILE A 162 0.73 11.18 14.59
N LEU A 163 1.13 10.27 13.70
CA LEU A 163 2.42 10.38 13.01
C LEU A 163 2.51 11.65 12.16
N TYR A 164 1.39 12.11 11.62
CA TYR A 164 1.26 13.41 10.95
C TYR A 164 1.43 14.59 11.89
N PHE A 165 0.78 14.55 13.05
CA PHE A 165 0.90 15.62 14.04
C PHE A 165 2.35 15.78 14.53
N TYR A 166 3.06 14.68 14.76
CA TYR A 166 4.46 14.69 15.19
C TYR A 166 5.48 14.98 14.07
N GLY A 167 5.05 15.08 12.81
CA GLY A 167 5.96 15.36 11.70
C GLY A 167 6.68 14.11 11.14
N ILE A 168 6.42 12.92 11.67
CA ILE A 168 7.11 11.67 11.29
C ILE A 168 6.72 11.26 9.87
N MET A 169 5.42 11.31 9.53
CA MET A 169 4.97 10.98 8.18
C MET A 169 5.55 11.96 7.16
N GLN A 170 5.59 13.25 7.47
CA GLN A 170 6.17 14.25 6.58
C GLN A 170 7.65 13.98 6.37
N TRP A 171 8.41 13.68 7.42
CA TRP A 171 9.82 13.31 7.27
C TRP A 171 9.98 12.08 6.37
N LEU A 172 9.19 11.04 6.58
CA LEU A 172 9.29 9.79 5.84
C LEU A 172 8.87 9.95 4.36
N VAL A 173 7.73 10.60 4.11
CA VAL A 173 7.25 10.91 2.76
C VAL A 173 8.23 11.82 2.03
N LEU A 174 8.79 12.84 2.69
CA LEU A 174 9.79 13.72 2.08
C LEU A 174 11.06 12.97 1.69
N ARG A 175 11.52 12.02 2.50
CA ARG A 175 12.70 11.22 2.19
C ARG A 175 12.47 10.30 0.99
N VAL A 176 11.37 9.55 1.01
CA VAL A 176 11.03 8.63 -0.08
C VAL A 176 10.69 9.39 -1.37
N GLY A 177 9.92 10.47 -1.27
CA GLY A 177 9.53 11.30 -2.41
C GLY A 177 10.71 12.04 -3.03
N SER A 178 11.66 12.54 -2.22
CA SER A 178 12.91 13.11 -2.74
C SER A 178 13.75 12.07 -3.48
N PHE A 179 13.77 10.83 -2.99
CA PHE A 179 14.46 9.73 -3.66
C PHE A 179 13.80 9.37 -5.01
N LEU A 180 12.47 9.28 -5.05
CA LEU A 180 11.71 9.06 -6.30
C LEU A 180 11.93 10.22 -7.28
N GLN A 181 11.87 11.46 -6.81
CA GLN A 181 12.12 12.65 -7.61
C GLN A 181 13.53 12.64 -8.21
N LEU A 182 14.56 12.38 -7.40
CA LEU A 182 15.94 12.41 -7.85
C LEU A 182 16.21 11.32 -8.90
N THR A 183 15.63 10.14 -8.72
CA THR A 183 15.85 9.00 -9.61
C THR A 183 15.07 9.13 -10.91
N ILE A 184 13.77 9.43 -10.84
CA ILE A 184 12.87 9.43 -11.99
C ILE A 184 12.93 10.79 -12.73
N GLY A 185 13.15 11.89 -12.01
CA GLY A 185 13.13 13.25 -12.59
C GLY A 185 11.72 13.82 -12.75
N THR A 186 10.80 13.38 -11.90
CA THR A 186 9.43 13.92 -11.76
C THR A 186 9.40 15.16 -10.87
N THR A 187 8.30 15.90 -10.86
CA THR A 187 8.17 17.11 -10.04
C THR A 187 8.06 16.76 -8.56
N VAL A 188 8.28 17.75 -7.68
CA VAL A 188 8.29 17.50 -6.23
C VAL A 188 6.91 17.00 -5.81
N CYS A 189 5.84 17.70 -6.22
CA CYS A 189 4.48 17.39 -5.78
C CYS A 189 4.05 15.97 -6.17
N GLU A 190 4.28 15.56 -7.41
CA GLU A 190 3.87 14.22 -7.84
C GLU A 190 4.71 13.11 -7.20
N SER A 191 6.00 13.35 -6.95
CA SER A 191 6.90 12.38 -6.30
C SER A 191 6.58 12.23 -4.82
N MET A 192 6.27 13.33 -4.15
CA MET A 192 5.84 13.32 -2.74
C MET A 192 4.48 12.65 -2.60
N THR A 193 3.53 12.89 -3.50
CA THR A 193 2.24 12.21 -3.45
C THR A 193 2.35 10.72 -3.79
N ALA A 194 3.20 10.32 -4.74
CA ALA A 194 3.47 8.90 -5.00
C ALA A 194 4.09 8.20 -3.78
N ALA A 195 5.02 8.86 -3.07
CA ALA A 195 5.59 8.35 -1.83
C ALA A 195 4.56 8.31 -0.69
N ALA A 196 3.71 9.32 -0.57
CA ALA A 196 2.63 9.38 0.42
C ALA A 196 1.63 8.22 0.23
N ASN A 197 1.27 7.92 -1.01
CA ASN A 197 0.37 6.83 -1.38
C ASN A 197 0.89 5.42 -1.00
N ILE A 198 2.16 5.25 -0.64
CA ILE A 198 2.68 3.98 -0.08
C ILE A 198 2.02 3.67 1.27
N PHE A 199 1.73 4.70 2.06
CA PHE A 199 1.24 4.57 3.44
C PHE A 199 -0.20 5.05 3.60
N LEU A 200 -0.61 6.01 2.75
CA LEU A 200 -1.84 6.78 2.89
C LEU A 200 -2.81 6.48 1.77
N GLY A 201 -4.09 6.71 2.03
CA GLY A 201 -5.14 6.53 1.03
C GLY A 201 -5.15 7.63 -0.04
N MET A 202 -5.90 7.36 -1.11
CA MET A 202 -6.08 8.26 -2.26
C MET A 202 -6.63 9.65 -1.90
N THR A 203 -7.33 9.79 -0.77
CA THR A 203 -7.88 11.07 -0.28
C THR A 203 -6.95 11.79 0.69
N GLU A 204 -6.03 11.06 1.33
CA GLU A 204 -5.13 11.56 2.37
C GLU A 204 -3.78 11.99 1.78
N ALA A 205 -3.26 11.23 0.81
CA ALA A 205 -1.98 11.52 0.18
C ALA A 205 -1.92 12.90 -0.51
N PRO A 206 -2.98 13.41 -1.19
CA PRO A 206 -2.97 14.75 -1.76
C PRO A 206 -2.91 15.87 -0.72
N LEU A 207 -3.25 15.62 0.56
CA LEU A 207 -3.21 16.65 1.61
C LEU A 207 -1.78 17.14 1.87
N VAL A 208 -0.77 16.28 1.63
CA VAL A 208 0.65 16.63 1.74
C VAL A 208 1.04 17.78 0.81
N ILE A 209 0.35 17.90 -0.33
CA ILE A 209 0.61 18.89 -1.38
C ILE A 209 -0.58 19.83 -1.59
N ARG A 210 -1.51 19.90 -0.63
CA ARG A 210 -2.75 20.68 -0.72
C ARG A 210 -2.59 22.10 -1.31
N PRO A 211 -1.60 22.93 -0.90
CA PRO A 211 -1.47 24.28 -1.45
C PRO A 211 -1.05 24.30 -2.93
N PHE A 212 -0.48 23.20 -3.44
CA PHE A 212 0.02 23.11 -4.81
C PHE A 212 -1.00 22.51 -5.78
N LEU A 213 -2.02 21.79 -5.30
CA LEU A 213 -3.06 21.20 -6.15
C LEU A 213 -3.70 22.17 -7.16
N PRO A 214 -4.02 23.44 -6.83
CA PRO A 214 -4.64 24.36 -7.78
C PRO A 214 -3.70 24.86 -8.89
N ILE A 215 -2.39 24.74 -8.69
CA ILE A 215 -1.37 25.27 -9.61
C ILE A 215 -0.62 24.16 -10.38
N MET A 216 -0.96 22.90 -10.12
CA MET A 216 -0.38 21.74 -10.79
C MET A 216 -0.87 21.63 -12.24
N THR A 217 -0.03 21.03 -13.09
CA THR A 217 -0.41 20.72 -14.47
C THR A 217 -1.37 19.53 -14.50
N MET A 218 -2.03 19.33 -15.65
CA MET A 218 -2.93 18.18 -15.82
C MET A 218 -2.21 16.83 -15.74
N SER A 219 -0.94 16.77 -16.14
CA SER A 219 -0.10 15.57 -16.05
C SER A 219 0.25 15.27 -14.59
N GLU A 220 0.63 16.29 -13.82
CA GLU A 220 0.90 16.13 -12.38
C GLU A 220 -0.36 15.69 -11.61
N LEU A 221 -1.52 16.28 -11.93
CA LEU A 221 -2.79 15.89 -11.33
C LEU A 221 -3.18 14.45 -11.70
N HIS A 222 -2.97 14.07 -12.96
CA HIS A 222 -3.15 12.68 -13.41
C HIS A 222 -2.26 11.71 -12.62
N THR A 223 -1.01 12.10 -12.33
CA THR A 223 -0.11 11.31 -11.48
C THR A 223 -0.62 11.18 -10.06
N VAL A 224 -1.13 12.26 -9.46
CA VAL A 224 -1.73 12.23 -8.11
C VAL A 224 -2.90 11.24 -8.06
N MET A 225 -3.79 11.29 -9.05
CA MET A 225 -4.94 10.38 -9.13
C MET A 225 -4.51 8.93 -9.38
N THR A 226 -3.62 8.71 -10.36
CA THR A 226 -3.10 7.38 -10.71
C THR A 226 -2.39 6.73 -9.53
N GLY A 227 -1.58 7.50 -8.80
CA GLY A 227 -0.91 7.05 -7.58
C GLY A 227 -1.89 6.55 -6.53
N GLY A 228 -2.99 7.27 -6.30
CA GLY A 228 -4.01 6.87 -5.34
C GLY A 228 -4.77 5.60 -5.74
N PHE A 229 -5.00 5.37 -7.03
CA PHE A 229 -5.65 4.15 -7.52
C PHE A 229 -4.71 2.94 -7.61
N ALA A 230 -3.40 3.18 -7.76
CA ALA A 230 -2.41 2.12 -7.88
C ALA A 230 -1.98 1.52 -6.53
N THR A 231 -2.25 2.22 -5.42
CA THR A 231 -1.87 1.79 -4.08
C THR A 231 -3.08 1.48 -3.20
N ILE A 232 -2.81 0.93 -2.02
CA ILE A 232 -3.81 0.72 -0.98
C ILE A 232 -3.45 1.57 0.24
N ALA A 233 -4.46 2.12 0.91
CA ALA A 233 -4.26 2.77 2.20
C ALA A 233 -3.84 1.73 3.24
N GLY A 234 -2.98 2.11 4.20
CA GLY A 234 -2.60 1.20 5.28
C GLY A 234 -3.80 0.77 6.16
N SER A 235 -4.87 1.57 6.21
CA SER A 235 -6.11 1.22 6.91
C SER A 235 -6.85 0.04 6.24
N VAL A 236 -6.90 0.02 4.91
CA VAL A 236 -7.51 -1.07 4.13
C VAL A 236 -6.58 -2.29 4.04
N MET A 237 -5.26 -2.08 4.06
CA MET A 237 -4.27 -3.15 4.17
C MET A 237 -4.56 -4.04 5.37
N ALA A 238 -4.93 -3.43 6.49
CA ALA A 238 -5.24 -4.15 7.71
C ALA A 238 -6.51 -5.04 7.61
N ALA A 239 -7.52 -4.59 6.86
CA ALA A 239 -8.68 -5.41 6.54
C ALA A 239 -8.29 -6.64 5.68
N TYR A 240 -7.42 -6.46 4.68
CA TYR A 240 -6.91 -7.57 3.87
C TYR A 240 -6.07 -8.56 4.68
N ILE A 241 -5.27 -8.08 5.65
CA ILE A 241 -4.55 -8.95 6.59
C ILE A 241 -5.55 -9.74 7.45
N GLY A 242 -6.64 -9.11 7.86
CA GLY A 242 -7.76 -9.79 8.55
C GLY A 242 -8.39 -10.93 7.73
N PHE A 243 -8.37 -10.82 6.40
CA PHE A 243 -8.78 -11.90 5.48
C PHE A 243 -7.72 -12.99 5.27
N GLY A 244 -6.57 -12.91 5.94
CA GLY A 244 -5.49 -13.90 5.83
C GLY A 244 -4.48 -13.59 4.73
N VAL A 245 -4.52 -12.41 4.11
CA VAL A 245 -3.49 -12.00 3.15
C VAL A 245 -2.20 -11.68 3.91
N SER A 246 -1.08 -12.21 3.43
CA SER A 246 0.24 -11.99 4.05
C SER A 246 0.61 -10.49 4.07
N PRO A 247 0.93 -9.92 5.26
CA PRO A 247 1.33 -8.50 5.38
C PRO A 247 2.55 -8.14 4.54
N SER A 248 3.51 -9.07 4.41
CA SER A 248 4.74 -8.88 3.63
C SER A 248 4.43 -8.62 2.14
N HIS A 249 3.54 -9.40 1.51
CA HIS A 249 3.20 -9.17 0.11
C HIS A 249 2.40 -7.87 -0.10
N LEU A 250 1.48 -7.52 0.80
CA LEU A 250 0.73 -6.27 0.71
C LEU A 250 1.64 -5.05 0.81
N LEU A 251 2.59 -5.08 1.75
CA LEU A 251 3.57 -4.03 1.88
C LEU A 251 4.50 -3.94 0.68
N THR A 252 4.97 -5.08 0.17
CA THR A 252 5.79 -5.12 -1.06
C THR A 252 5.04 -4.45 -2.21
N ALA A 253 3.76 -4.81 -2.39
CA ALA A 253 2.91 -4.26 -3.43
C ALA A 253 2.77 -2.74 -3.27
N SER A 254 2.45 -2.24 -2.06
CA SER A 254 2.34 -0.79 -1.81
C SER A 254 3.63 -0.03 -2.15
N ILE A 255 4.80 -0.53 -1.75
CA ILE A 255 6.08 0.12 -2.02
C ILE A 255 6.41 0.11 -3.52
N MET A 256 6.17 -1.02 -4.20
CA MET A 256 6.42 -1.17 -5.65
C MET A 256 5.44 -0.39 -6.51
N SER A 257 4.21 -0.16 -6.03
CA SER A 257 3.19 0.60 -6.75
C SER A 257 3.53 2.07 -6.91
N ALA A 258 4.31 2.69 -6.01
CA ALA A 258 4.69 4.10 -6.13
C ALA A 258 5.48 4.40 -7.42
N PRO A 259 6.62 3.74 -7.73
CA PRO A 259 7.29 3.93 -9.00
C PRO A 259 6.46 3.41 -10.18
N ALA A 260 5.70 2.32 -10.04
CA ALA A 260 4.82 1.84 -11.11
C ALA A 260 3.78 2.90 -11.52
N ALA A 261 3.17 3.57 -10.55
CA ALA A 261 2.19 4.63 -10.79
C ALA A 261 2.81 5.83 -11.51
N LEU A 262 4.03 6.23 -11.13
CA LEU A 262 4.78 7.28 -11.84
C LEU A 262 5.05 6.87 -13.29
N ALA A 263 5.49 5.62 -13.51
CA ALA A 263 5.76 5.10 -14.85
C ALA A 263 4.50 5.13 -15.74
N PHE A 264 3.40 4.55 -15.26
CA PHE A 264 2.17 4.45 -16.04
C PHE A 264 1.47 5.80 -16.22
N SER A 265 1.50 6.67 -15.20
CA SER A 265 0.95 8.02 -15.33
C SER A 265 1.67 8.80 -16.43
N LYS A 266 3.00 8.85 -16.40
CA LYS A 266 3.80 9.57 -17.40
C LYS A 266 3.79 8.91 -18.78
N LEU A 267 3.48 7.62 -18.84
CA LEU A 267 3.26 6.93 -20.11
C LEU A 267 1.91 7.32 -20.74
N LEU A 268 0.82 7.32 -19.96
CA LEU A 268 -0.54 7.60 -20.43
C LEU A 268 -0.80 9.10 -20.65
N TYR A 269 -0.34 9.94 -19.73
CA TYR A 269 -0.52 11.39 -19.74
C TYR A 269 0.83 12.07 -19.42
N PRO A 270 1.73 12.18 -20.40
CA PRO A 270 3.04 12.79 -20.18
C PRO A 270 2.94 14.30 -19.94
N GLU A 271 4.02 14.85 -19.37
CA GLU A 271 4.15 16.27 -19.06
C GLU A 271 4.34 17.09 -20.33
N VAL A 272 3.42 18.02 -20.60
CA VAL A 272 3.48 18.92 -21.77
C VAL A 272 3.58 20.40 -21.37
N GLU A 273 3.29 20.72 -20.11
CA GLU A 273 3.33 22.07 -19.56
C GLU A 273 4.55 22.26 -18.66
N GLU A 274 5.03 23.50 -18.54
CA GLU A 274 6.10 23.80 -17.58
C GLU A 274 5.51 23.81 -16.15
N SER A 275 6.00 22.90 -15.31
CA SER A 275 5.54 22.81 -13.92
C SER A 275 5.98 24.02 -13.10
N LYS A 276 5.03 24.54 -12.32
CA LYS A 276 5.25 25.61 -11.34
C LYS A 276 5.78 25.08 -10.00
N THR A 277 5.88 23.76 -9.84
CA THR A 277 6.19 23.06 -8.57
C THR A 277 7.61 22.46 -8.56
N ASN A 278 8.60 23.23 -9.04
CA ASN A 278 10.00 22.84 -9.05
C ASN A 278 10.72 23.07 -7.70
N LEU A 279 11.85 22.36 -7.49
CA LEU A 279 12.63 22.26 -6.25
C LEU A 279 12.96 23.60 -5.56
N GLY A 280 13.03 24.71 -6.30
CA GLY A 280 13.36 26.04 -5.77
C GLY A 280 12.18 26.81 -5.15
N ASN A 281 10.93 26.38 -5.36
CA ASN A 281 9.72 27.19 -5.06
C ASN A 281 8.78 26.59 -4.00
N ILE A 282 9.13 25.47 -3.36
CA ILE A 282 8.22 24.75 -2.47
C ILE A 282 8.65 24.88 -1.01
N VAL A 283 7.78 25.51 -0.20
CA VAL A 283 7.81 25.42 1.27
C VAL A 283 6.64 24.54 1.70
N MET A 284 6.93 23.38 2.30
CA MET A 284 5.88 22.49 2.80
C MET A 284 5.20 23.11 4.02
N PRO A 285 3.86 23.21 4.05
CA PRO A 285 3.17 23.73 5.22
C PRO A 285 3.37 22.81 6.43
N LYS A 286 3.67 23.39 7.59
CA LYS A 286 3.64 22.68 8.88
C LYS A 286 2.18 22.55 9.34
N SER A 287 1.88 21.46 10.07
CA SER A 287 0.54 21.23 10.64
C SER A 287 0.05 22.44 11.45
N GLU A 288 -1.17 22.93 11.17
CA GLU A 288 -1.81 24.07 11.85
C GLU A 288 -2.44 23.69 13.21
N GLU A 289 -2.39 22.42 13.57
CA GLU A 289 -3.09 21.83 14.71
C GLU A 289 -2.36 22.11 16.04
N LYS A 290 -3.09 22.64 17.04
CA LYS A 290 -2.52 23.02 18.34
C LYS A 290 -2.25 21.85 19.28
N ASN A 291 -2.98 20.73 19.17
CA ASN A 291 -2.89 19.56 20.06
C ASN A 291 -3.23 18.25 19.32
N VAL A 292 -2.60 17.13 19.72
CA VAL A 292 -2.81 15.77 19.15
C VAL A 292 -4.28 15.34 19.12
N LEU A 293 -5.06 15.75 20.13
CA LEU A 293 -6.48 15.38 20.27
C LEU A 293 -7.39 16.19 19.34
N VAL A 294 -6.98 17.37 18.88
CA VAL A 294 -7.75 18.20 17.95
C VAL A 294 -7.60 17.68 16.52
N SER A 295 -6.43 17.10 16.21
CA SER A 295 -6.12 16.47 14.93
C SER A 295 -6.97 15.25 14.63
N GLN A 296 -7.69 14.74 15.63
CA GLN A 296 -8.58 13.58 15.51
C GLN A 296 -9.97 13.90 14.94
N ARG A 297 -10.29 15.19 14.74
CA ARG A 297 -11.61 15.64 14.26
C ARG A 297 -11.65 16.02 12.78
N SER A 298 -10.50 16.12 12.11
CA SER A 298 -10.41 16.46 10.68
C SER A 298 -10.19 15.23 9.81
#